data_AF-A0A1F6BAN8-F1
#
_entry.id   AF-A0A1F6BAN8-F1
#
_cell.length_a   1.000
_cell.length_b   1.000
_cell.length_c   1.000
_cell.angle_alpha   90.00
_cell.angle_beta   90.00
_cell.angle_gamma   90.00
#
_symmetry.space_group_name_H-M   'P 1'
#
loop_
_entity.id
_entity.type
_entity.pdbx_description
1 polymer ?
#
loop_
_entity_poly.entity_id
_entity_poly.type
_entity_poly.pdbx_seq_one_letter_code
_entity_poly.pdbx_strand_id
1 'polypeptide(L)'
;MVKKSKSRTQITAKLNYFLVNKSYLTGLLTGFLLGLLFFVLIPKLQEKIKKTDPTNQAITAEKTASVQSEQLISEVTQKVLPEKFDLGVSFGDTVKKLVETGAIDRQKFMDLYQNRGGLPAEFQNLFDEASAEEITVTKENNAILLNLLWPLGIANKTDFLAAGPMKEDSANYASTGGWTLGREDGGKLFNRFPILPLTEGQEKEVVEIAQNIYRPCCGNSTYFPDCNHGAAMLGFIELAVVQGLSRDEIYKKALLLNSQWFPQTYVELAVYFKTQKNQEWNRVNPKEVLGSPYSSGAGYQAINKTLTESGLLPKVEGGGGCGV
;
A
#
# COMPACT_ATOMS: atom_id res chain seq x y z
N MET A 1 -75.32 29.28 99.99
CA MET A 1 -75.45 29.45 98.51
C MET A 1 -74.40 30.47 98.06
N VAL A 2 -73.82 30.26 96.88
CA VAL A 2 -72.85 31.13 96.17
C VAL A 2 -71.37 31.03 96.58
N LYS A 3 -70.60 30.48 95.63
CA LYS A 3 -69.14 30.24 95.62
C LYS A 3 -68.36 31.53 95.30
N LYS A 4 -67.18 31.65 95.94
CA LYS A 4 -66.13 32.64 95.66
C LYS A 4 -65.42 32.37 94.33
N SER A 5 -65.15 33.46 93.62
CA SER A 5 -64.19 33.60 92.52
C SER A 5 -62.77 33.78 93.06
N LYS A 6 -61.78 33.08 92.46
CA LYS A 6 -60.36 33.49 92.46
C LYS A 6 -59.71 33.19 91.11
N SER A 7 -59.48 34.28 90.37
CA SER A 7 -58.25 34.71 89.68
C SER A 7 -57.44 33.72 88.82
N ARG A 8 -57.48 33.98 87.51
CA ARG A 8 -56.58 33.52 86.44
C ARG A 8 -55.27 34.31 86.46
N THR A 9 -54.16 33.79 87.00
CA THR A 9 -52.82 34.35 86.68
C THR A 9 -51.66 33.39 86.96
N GLN A 10 -51.66 32.14 86.49
CA GLN A 10 -50.45 31.28 86.56
C GLN A 10 -50.23 30.29 85.38
N ILE A 11 -50.94 30.41 84.26
CA ILE A 11 -50.85 29.39 83.18
C ILE A 11 -50.05 29.84 81.93
N THR A 12 -49.64 31.11 81.82
CA THR A 12 -49.02 31.62 80.59
C THR A 12 -47.49 31.53 80.50
N ALA A 13 -46.77 30.99 81.49
CA ALA A 13 -45.30 30.90 81.45
C ALA A 13 -44.73 29.51 81.10
N LYS A 14 -45.54 28.43 81.13
CA LYS A 14 -45.04 27.06 80.86
C LYS A 14 -45.22 26.55 79.42
N LEU A 15 -45.97 27.27 78.57
CA LEU A 15 -46.22 26.81 77.19
C LEU A 15 -45.13 27.24 76.18
N ASN A 16 -44.38 28.32 76.46
CA ASN A 16 -43.37 28.83 75.52
C ASN A 16 -42.03 28.09 75.55
N TYR A 17 -41.74 27.28 76.57
CA TYR A 17 -40.49 26.51 76.61
C TYR A 17 -40.57 25.20 75.81
N PHE A 18 -41.79 24.68 75.57
CA PHE A 18 -41.98 23.38 74.93
C PHE A 18 -42.11 23.46 73.40
N LEU A 19 -42.49 24.63 72.86
CA LEU A 19 -42.68 24.82 71.41
C LEU A 19 -41.42 25.27 70.67
N VAL A 20 -40.42 25.82 71.37
CA VAL A 20 -39.15 26.26 70.75
C VAL A 20 -38.18 25.08 70.54
N ASN A 21 -38.33 23.98 71.26
CA ASN A 21 -37.40 22.84 71.20
C ASN A 21 -37.76 21.78 70.14
N LYS A 22 -39.01 21.74 69.66
CA LYS A 22 -39.40 20.80 68.59
C LYS A 22 -38.90 21.22 67.20
N SER A 23 -38.89 22.52 66.92
CA SER A 23 -38.44 23.09 65.63
C SER A 23 -36.93 22.94 65.41
N TYR A 24 -36.13 23.01 66.47
CA TYR A 24 -34.68 22.76 66.42
C TYR A 24 -34.36 21.29 66.13
N LEU A 25 -35.08 20.36 66.77
CA LEU A 25 -34.87 18.92 66.57
C LEU A 25 -35.30 18.46 65.17
N THR A 26 -36.40 19.02 64.65
CA THR A 26 -36.80 18.77 63.25
C THR A 26 -35.81 19.37 62.26
N GLY A 27 -35.26 20.55 62.52
CA GLY A 27 -34.23 21.18 61.69
C GLY A 27 -32.92 20.39 61.63
N LEU A 28 -32.48 19.83 62.76
CA LEU A 28 -31.31 18.94 62.84
C LEU A 28 -31.53 17.62 62.10
N LEU A 29 -32.69 16.99 62.25
CA LEU A 29 -33.02 15.75 61.53
C LEU A 29 -33.15 15.97 60.01
N THR A 30 -33.79 17.05 59.56
CA THR A 30 -33.87 17.38 58.13
C THR A 30 -32.51 17.77 57.56
N GLY A 31 -31.69 18.51 58.31
CA GLY A 31 -30.33 18.88 57.90
C GLY A 31 -29.40 17.67 57.84
N PHE A 32 -29.51 16.73 58.78
CA PHE A 32 -28.72 15.49 58.77
C PHE A 32 -29.14 14.54 57.64
N LEU A 33 -30.45 14.41 57.37
CA LEU A 33 -30.96 13.61 56.23
C LEU A 33 -30.56 14.22 54.88
N LEU A 34 -30.67 15.55 54.71
CA LEU A 34 -30.19 16.25 53.51
C LEU A 34 -28.67 16.15 53.35
N GLY A 35 -27.92 16.24 54.45
CA GLY A 35 -26.48 16.04 54.47
C GLY A 35 -26.07 14.63 54.08
N LEU A 36 -26.76 13.60 54.57
CA LEU A 36 -26.56 12.19 54.18
C LEU A 36 -26.89 11.96 52.70
N LEU A 37 -27.96 12.59 52.20
CA LEU A 37 -28.33 12.54 50.79
C LEU A 37 -27.26 13.21 49.91
N PHE A 38 -26.77 14.39 50.28
CA PHE A 38 -25.72 15.09 49.55
C PHE A 38 -24.36 14.37 49.64
N PHE A 39 -23.94 13.89 50.81
CA PHE A 39 -22.61 13.29 51.00
C PHE A 39 -22.52 11.81 50.60
N VAL A 40 -23.64 11.08 50.47
CA VAL A 40 -23.61 9.66 50.07
C VAL A 40 -24.12 9.44 48.66
N LEU A 41 -25.20 10.12 48.23
CA LEU A 41 -25.75 9.89 46.89
C LEU A 41 -25.01 10.68 45.81
N ILE A 42 -24.55 11.90 46.06
CA ILE A 42 -23.82 12.69 45.04
C ILE A 42 -22.48 12.07 44.66
N PRO A 43 -21.60 11.65 45.60
CA PRO A 43 -20.36 10.97 45.20
C PRO A 43 -20.61 9.62 44.51
N LYS A 44 -21.66 8.87 44.89
CA LYS A 44 -22.06 7.63 44.17
C LYS A 44 -22.60 7.91 42.77
N LEU A 45 -23.33 9.01 42.58
CA LEU A 45 -23.77 9.46 41.25
C LEU A 45 -22.58 9.92 40.42
N GLN A 46 -21.63 10.66 41.00
CA GLN A 46 -20.39 11.08 40.35
C GLN A 46 -19.47 9.89 40.00
N GLU A 47 -19.39 8.84 40.82
CA GLU A 47 -18.72 7.59 40.45
C GLU A 47 -19.41 6.88 39.29
N LYS A 48 -20.74 6.86 39.26
CA LYS A 48 -21.51 6.24 38.17
C LYS A 48 -21.40 7.03 36.85
N ILE A 49 -21.31 8.36 36.94
CA ILE A 49 -21.06 9.25 35.80
C ILE A 49 -19.60 9.17 35.33
N LYS A 50 -18.61 9.08 36.23
CA LYS A 50 -17.19 8.82 35.88
C LYS A 50 -16.97 7.44 35.24
N LYS A 51 -17.76 6.44 35.62
CA LYS A 51 -17.74 5.09 35.00
C LYS A 51 -18.44 5.06 33.64
N THR A 52 -19.16 6.10 33.27
CA THR A 52 -19.88 6.23 31.99
C THR A 52 -19.52 7.58 31.36
N ASP A 53 -18.22 7.85 31.25
CA ASP A 53 -17.72 8.98 30.48
C ASP A 53 -17.56 8.54 29.01
N PRO A 54 -18.53 8.85 28.12
CA PRO A 54 -18.48 8.41 26.72
C PRO A 54 -17.26 8.96 26.00
N THR A 55 -16.68 10.05 26.48
CA THR A 55 -15.45 10.67 25.95
C THR A 55 -14.24 9.77 26.17
N ASN A 56 -14.08 9.19 27.36
CA ASN A 56 -12.96 8.29 27.66
C ASN A 56 -13.11 6.92 27.00
N GLN A 57 -14.34 6.40 26.87
CA GLN A 57 -14.58 5.15 26.12
C GLN A 57 -14.39 5.33 24.61
N ALA A 58 -14.81 6.46 24.04
CA ALA A 58 -14.57 6.80 22.63
C ALA A 58 -13.06 6.97 22.35
N ILE A 59 -12.33 7.71 23.19
CA ILE A 59 -10.86 7.89 23.05
C ILE A 59 -10.13 6.53 23.17
N THR A 60 -10.57 5.65 24.07
CA THR A 60 -9.95 4.32 24.24
C THR A 60 -10.28 3.38 23.09
N ALA A 61 -11.50 3.43 22.55
CA ALA A 61 -11.92 2.65 21.39
C ALA A 61 -11.25 3.13 20.11
N GLU A 62 -11.14 4.44 19.90
CA GLU A 62 -10.44 5.06 18.78
C GLU A 62 -8.94 4.75 18.80
N LYS A 63 -8.29 4.82 19.98
CA LYS A 63 -6.88 4.45 20.17
C LYS A 63 -6.64 2.95 19.99
N THR A 64 -7.59 2.11 20.37
CA THR A 64 -7.47 0.65 20.19
C THR A 64 -7.69 0.26 18.73
N ALA A 65 -8.63 0.91 18.04
CA ALA A 65 -8.85 0.76 16.60
C ALA A 65 -7.64 1.26 15.78
N SER A 66 -7.02 2.37 16.17
CA SER A 66 -5.82 2.89 15.51
C SER A 66 -4.64 1.93 15.64
N VAL A 67 -4.39 1.38 16.84
CA VAL A 67 -3.31 0.39 17.07
C VAL A 67 -3.56 -0.92 16.33
N GLN A 68 -4.81 -1.40 16.27
CA GLN A 68 -5.16 -2.59 15.49
C GLN A 68 -4.98 -2.37 13.99
N SER A 69 -5.31 -1.17 13.50
CA SER A 69 -5.09 -0.81 12.09
C SER A 69 -3.60 -0.73 11.73
N GLU A 70 -2.77 -0.16 12.59
CA GLU A 70 -1.31 -0.09 12.39
C GLU A 70 -0.66 -1.49 12.39
N GLN A 71 -1.06 -2.36 13.32
CA GLN A 71 -0.55 -3.73 13.37
C GLN A 71 -0.95 -4.54 12.13
N LEU A 72 -2.20 -4.38 11.67
CA LEU A 72 -2.69 -4.98 10.43
C LEU A 72 -1.86 -4.51 9.23
N ILE A 73 -1.61 -3.20 9.11
CA ILE A 73 -0.85 -2.62 8.00
C ILE A 73 0.60 -3.14 7.99
N SER A 74 1.24 -3.24 9.14
CA SER A 74 2.61 -3.77 9.25
C SER A 74 2.69 -5.24 8.82
N GLU A 75 1.78 -6.08 9.30
CA GLU A 75 1.71 -7.50 8.94
C GLU A 75 1.47 -7.70 7.43
N VAL A 76 0.59 -6.88 6.84
CA VAL A 76 0.30 -6.92 5.40
C VAL A 76 1.50 -6.45 4.59
N THR A 77 2.16 -5.37 5.02
CA THR A 77 3.31 -4.79 4.30
C THR A 77 4.44 -5.80 4.14
N GLN A 78 4.78 -6.54 5.19
CA GLN A 78 5.85 -7.55 5.13
C GLN A 78 5.54 -8.70 4.15
N LYS A 79 4.26 -9.07 4.02
CA LYS A 79 3.81 -10.10 3.07
C LYS A 79 3.87 -9.64 1.61
N VAL A 80 3.71 -8.33 1.37
CA VAL A 80 3.69 -7.72 0.04
C VAL A 80 5.10 -7.38 -0.45
N LEU A 81 5.94 -6.89 0.46
CA LEU A 81 7.28 -6.37 0.18
C LEU A 81 8.34 -7.20 0.92
N PRO A 82 8.67 -8.40 0.43
CA PRO A 82 9.80 -9.15 0.98
C PRO A 82 11.10 -8.37 0.77
N GLU A 83 12.06 -8.55 1.69
CA GLU A 83 13.38 -7.88 1.61
C GLU A 83 14.14 -8.23 0.32
N LYS A 84 14.02 -9.49 -0.11
CA LYS A 84 14.55 -10.00 -1.37
C LYS A 84 13.72 -11.14 -1.92
N PHE A 85 13.81 -11.37 -3.23
CA PHE A 85 13.26 -12.56 -3.88
C PHE A 85 13.99 -12.87 -5.18
N ASP A 86 14.03 -14.16 -5.52
CA ASP A 86 14.60 -14.62 -6.80
C ASP A 86 13.59 -14.45 -7.90
N LEU A 87 14.01 -13.96 -9.07
CA LEU A 87 13.16 -13.78 -10.22
C LEU A 87 12.99 -15.08 -11.03
N GLY A 88 13.85 -16.08 -10.77
CA GLY A 88 13.85 -17.39 -11.44
C GLY A 88 14.37 -17.33 -12.88
N VAL A 89 14.98 -16.20 -13.27
CA VAL A 89 15.56 -15.97 -14.59
C VAL A 89 16.94 -15.34 -14.43
N SER A 90 17.81 -15.53 -15.42
CA SER A 90 19.08 -14.83 -15.56
C SER A 90 19.06 -13.87 -16.75
N PHE A 91 20.04 -12.97 -16.86
CA PHE A 91 20.16 -12.13 -18.05
C PHE A 91 20.81 -12.85 -19.24
N GLY A 92 21.55 -13.94 -19.02
CA GLY A 92 22.35 -14.56 -20.08
C GLY A 92 23.26 -13.52 -20.74
N ASP A 93 23.23 -13.44 -22.07
CA ASP A 93 23.94 -12.42 -22.86
C ASP A 93 23.07 -11.21 -23.23
N THR A 94 21.87 -11.08 -22.64
CA THR A 94 20.87 -10.07 -23.03
C THR A 94 21.36 -8.63 -22.82
N VAL A 95 21.91 -8.32 -21.64
CA VAL A 95 22.42 -6.97 -21.33
C VAL A 95 23.61 -6.61 -22.20
N LYS A 96 24.53 -7.55 -22.42
CA LYS A 96 25.64 -7.39 -23.35
C LYS A 96 25.13 -7.05 -24.77
N LYS A 97 24.15 -7.79 -25.30
CA LYS A 97 23.56 -7.50 -26.62
C LYS A 97 22.87 -6.14 -26.67
N LEU A 98 22.21 -5.71 -25.60
CA LEU A 98 21.63 -4.36 -25.50
C LEU A 98 22.72 -3.28 -25.61
N VAL A 99 23.91 -3.51 -25.03
CA VAL A 99 25.06 -2.61 -25.14
C VAL A 99 25.68 -2.65 -26.55
N GLU A 100 25.85 -3.84 -27.13
CA GLU A 100 26.42 -4.01 -28.48
C GLU A 100 25.57 -3.30 -29.53
N THR A 101 24.25 -3.47 -29.47
CA THR A 101 23.27 -2.83 -30.38
C THR A 101 23.10 -1.33 -30.13
N GLY A 102 23.59 -0.81 -29.01
CA GLY A 102 23.43 0.60 -28.62
C GLY A 102 22.05 0.93 -28.05
N ALA A 103 21.22 -0.08 -27.77
CA ALA A 103 19.99 0.09 -27.00
C ALA A 103 20.30 0.59 -25.57
N ILE A 104 21.43 0.16 -25.02
CA ILE A 104 22.10 0.76 -23.86
C ILE A 104 23.43 1.37 -24.31
N ASP A 105 23.64 2.65 -23.99
CA ASP A 105 24.95 3.26 -23.97
C ASP A 105 25.61 2.99 -22.61
N ARG A 106 26.75 2.28 -22.63
CA ARG A 106 27.47 1.91 -21.41
C ARG A 106 27.79 3.11 -20.54
N GLN A 107 28.35 4.17 -21.12
CA GLN A 107 28.84 5.29 -20.34
C GLN A 107 27.67 6.05 -19.70
N LYS A 108 26.61 6.33 -20.48
CA LYS A 108 25.40 6.99 -19.95
C LYS A 108 24.79 6.19 -18.80
N PHE A 109 24.74 4.86 -18.92
CA PHE A 109 24.20 4.01 -17.85
C PHE A 109 25.07 4.03 -16.60
N MET A 110 26.41 4.00 -16.72
CA MET A 110 27.30 4.12 -15.56
C MET A 110 27.14 5.49 -14.89
N ASP A 111 27.09 6.57 -15.69
CA ASP A 111 26.96 7.94 -15.22
C ASP A 111 25.67 8.16 -14.41
N LEU A 112 24.56 7.50 -14.80
CA LEU A 112 23.29 7.54 -14.07
C LEU A 112 23.42 7.16 -12.58
N TYR A 113 24.31 6.21 -12.26
CA TYR A 113 24.46 5.68 -10.90
C TYR A 113 25.68 6.24 -10.16
N GLN A 114 26.53 7.06 -10.78
CA GLN A 114 27.74 7.61 -10.14
C GLN A 114 27.42 8.33 -8.82
N ASN A 115 26.38 9.18 -8.81
CA ASN A 115 25.97 9.94 -7.62
C ASN A 115 25.29 9.07 -6.55
N ARG A 116 25.04 7.79 -6.83
CA ARG A 116 24.39 6.82 -5.92
C ARG A 116 25.36 5.76 -5.38
N GLY A 117 26.66 6.03 -5.45
CA GLY A 117 27.71 5.07 -5.04
C GLY A 117 28.27 4.23 -6.20
N GLY A 118 27.86 4.53 -7.44
CA GLY A 118 28.25 3.79 -8.64
C GLY A 118 27.34 2.61 -8.94
N LEU A 119 27.44 2.08 -10.16
CA LEU A 119 26.79 0.81 -10.51
C LEU A 119 27.55 -0.32 -9.81
N PRO A 120 26.88 -1.21 -9.06
CA PRO A 120 27.56 -2.36 -8.45
C PRO A 120 28.25 -3.26 -9.48
N ALA A 121 29.37 -3.88 -9.09
CA ALA A 121 30.26 -4.61 -10.01
C ALA A 121 29.54 -5.77 -10.72
N GLU A 122 28.62 -6.44 -10.02
CA GLU A 122 27.80 -7.51 -10.58
C GLU A 122 26.97 -7.05 -11.77
N PHE A 123 26.46 -5.81 -11.76
CA PHE A 123 25.73 -5.24 -12.89
C PHE A 123 26.64 -4.68 -13.97
N GLN A 124 27.84 -4.19 -13.61
CA GLN A 124 28.84 -3.74 -14.58
C GLN A 124 29.29 -4.89 -15.50
N ASN A 125 29.54 -6.07 -14.93
CA ASN A 125 30.03 -7.23 -15.66
C ASN A 125 29.04 -7.70 -16.75
N LEU A 126 27.72 -7.52 -16.54
CA LEU A 126 26.68 -7.87 -17.52
C LEU A 126 26.81 -7.14 -18.86
N PHE A 127 27.59 -6.06 -18.92
CA PHE A 127 27.74 -5.23 -20.11
C PHE A 127 28.79 -5.82 -21.07
N ASP A 128 29.69 -6.64 -20.54
CA ASP A 128 30.82 -7.23 -21.28
C ASP A 128 30.69 -8.75 -21.41
N GLU A 129 30.04 -9.39 -20.42
CA GLU A 129 29.99 -10.84 -20.25
C GLU A 129 28.56 -11.36 -20.10
N ALA A 130 28.35 -12.60 -20.51
CA ALA A 130 27.10 -13.30 -20.24
C ALA A 130 27.06 -13.78 -18.79
N SER A 131 25.89 -13.70 -18.14
CA SER A 131 25.70 -14.23 -16.79
C SER A 131 24.50 -15.17 -16.72
N ALA A 132 24.76 -16.40 -16.28
CA ALA A 132 23.74 -17.39 -15.94
C ALA A 132 23.28 -17.28 -14.48
N GLU A 133 23.76 -16.28 -13.73
CA GLU A 133 23.35 -16.06 -12.35
C GLU A 133 21.88 -15.61 -12.30
N GLU A 134 21.10 -16.22 -11.42
CA GLU A 134 19.71 -15.85 -11.22
C GLU A 134 19.59 -14.44 -10.64
N ILE A 135 18.64 -13.67 -11.19
CA ILE A 135 18.39 -12.30 -10.74
C ILE A 135 17.73 -12.35 -9.37
N THR A 136 18.43 -11.85 -8.35
CA THR A 136 17.86 -11.56 -7.03
C THR A 136 17.44 -10.09 -6.98
N VAL A 137 16.16 -9.84 -6.71
CA VAL A 137 15.61 -8.48 -6.55
C VAL A 137 15.69 -8.09 -5.09
N THR A 138 16.17 -6.87 -4.81
CA THR A 138 16.14 -6.22 -3.49
C THR A 138 15.63 -4.79 -3.63
N LYS A 139 15.33 -4.14 -2.50
CA LYS A 139 14.92 -2.73 -2.51
C LYS A 139 15.98 -1.81 -3.14
N GLU A 140 17.25 -2.13 -2.95
CA GLU A 140 18.41 -1.34 -3.38
C GLU A 140 18.66 -1.45 -4.88
N ASN A 141 18.52 -2.66 -5.46
CA ASN A 141 18.84 -2.90 -6.87
C ASN A 141 17.63 -2.78 -7.82
N ASN A 142 16.42 -2.68 -7.27
CA ASN A 142 15.16 -2.67 -8.05
C ASN A 142 15.15 -1.63 -9.19
N ALA A 143 15.68 -0.42 -8.94
CA ALA A 143 15.77 0.62 -9.97
C ALA A 143 16.79 0.29 -11.07
N ILE A 144 17.87 -0.43 -10.75
CA ILE A 144 18.85 -0.91 -11.73
C ILE A 144 18.19 -1.97 -12.62
N LEU A 145 17.52 -2.95 -12.00
CA LEU A 145 16.83 -4.02 -12.72
C LEU A 145 15.74 -3.48 -13.65
N LEU A 146 14.95 -2.51 -13.20
CA LEU A 146 13.98 -1.82 -14.05
C LEU A 146 14.66 -1.23 -15.29
N ASN A 147 15.77 -0.51 -15.10
CA ASN A 147 16.48 0.17 -16.19
C ASN A 147 17.24 -0.79 -17.11
N LEU A 148 17.57 -2.00 -16.67
CA LEU A 148 18.13 -3.05 -17.52
C LEU A 148 17.04 -3.77 -18.34
N LEU A 149 15.86 -3.99 -17.74
CA LEU A 149 14.72 -4.67 -18.39
C LEU A 149 13.95 -3.76 -19.34
N TRP A 150 13.89 -2.46 -19.07
CA TRP A 150 13.17 -1.48 -19.89
C TRP A 150 13.60 -1.53 -21.37
N PRO A 151 14.88 -1.32 -21.74
CA PRO A 151 15.27 -1.29 -23.14
C PRO A 151 15.05 -2.64 -23.83
N LEU A 152 15.04 -3.76 -23.11
CA LEU A 152 14.69 -5.06 -23.67
C LEU A 152 13.25 -5.07 -24.21
N GLY A 153 12.27 -4.67 -23.38
CA GLY A 153 10.85 -4.68 -23.75
C GLY A 153 10.44 -3.61 -24.77
N ILE A 154 11.38 -2.82 -25.30
CA ILE A 154 11.14 -1.93 -26.45
C ILE A 154 12.03 -2.24 -27.64
N ALA A 155 13.31 -2.63 -27.45
CA ALA A 155 14.27 -2.75 -28.53
C ALA A 155 14.33 -4.15 -29.15
N ASN A 156 13.87 -5.17 -28.42
CA ASN A 156 13.83 -6.54 -28.91
C ASN A 156 12.90 -6.64 -30.12
N LYS A 157 13.34 -7.34 -31.15
CA LYS A 157 12.57 -7.53 -32.37
C LYS A 157 11.59 -8.69 -32.21
N THR A 158 10.31 -8.36 -32.13
CA THR A 158 9.20 -9.30 -31.95
C THR A 158 8.05 -8.97 -32.90
N ASP A 159 7.22 -9.98 -33.20
CA ASP A 159 6.06 -9.79 -34.07
C ASP A 159 4.97 -8.98 -33.34
N PHE A 160 4.84 -9.19 -32.03
CA PHE A 160 3.84 -8.47 -31.24
C PHE A 160 4.15 -6.98 -31.05
N LEU A 161 5.42 -6.56 -30.99
CA LEU A 161 5.77 -5.13 -30.99
C LEU A 161 5.56 -4.51 -32.37
N ALA A 162 5.82 -5.25 -33.44
CA ALA A 162 5.60 -4.80 -34.82
C ALA A 162 4.12 -4.56 -35.13
N ALA A 163 3.24 -5.44 -34.65
CA ALA A 163 1.79 -5.37 -34.86
C ALA A 163 1.03 -4.69 -33.72
N GLY A 164 1.73 -4.36 -32.63
CA GLY A 164 1.16 -3.91 -31.38
C GLY A 164 0.65 -2.46 -31.38
N PRO A 165 0.14 -2.00 -30.23
CA PRO A 165 -0.50 -0.68 -30.09
C PRO A 165 0.45 0.50 -30.33
N MET A 166 1.77 0.28 -30.27
CA MET A 166 2.79 1.32 -30.49
C MET A 166 3.27 1.43 -31.94
N LYS A 167 2.77 0.61 -32.88
CA LYS A 167 3.33 0.47 -34.23
C LYS A 167 3.34 1.76 -35.06
N GLU A 168 2.32 2.60 -34.91
CA GLU A 168 2.13 3.80 -35.76
C GLU A 168 2.90 5.02 -35.26
N ASP A 169 3.21 5.08 -33.95
CA ASP A 169 3.84 6.25 -33.33
C ASP A 169 4.84 5.86 -32.24
N SER A 170 5.77 4.96 -32.58
CA SER A 170 6.70 4.38 -31.61
C SER A 170 7.62 5.40 -30.93
N ALA A 171 7.73 6.64 -31.41
CA ALA A 171 8.62 7.65 -30.86
C ALA A 171 8.02 8.47 -29.70
N ASN A 172 6.69 8.59 -29.61
CA ASN A 172 6.02 9.55 -28.72
C ASN A 172 5.45 8.94 -27.43
N TYR A 173 5.89 7.74 -27.05
CA TYR A 173 5.51 7.11 -25.79
C TYR A 173 6.52 7.37 -24.69
N ALA A 174 6.09 7.31 -23.42
CA ALA A 174 6.99 7.51 -22.29
C ALA A 174 8.11 6.45 -22.24
N SER A 175 7.85 5.23 -22.69
CA SER A 175 8.84 4.16 -22.78
C SER A 175 9.90 4.38 -23.86
N THR A 176 9.64 5.15 -24.90
CA THR A 176 10.58 5.39 -26.00
C THR A 176 11.14 6.80 -25.96
N GLY A 177 10.29 7.83 -25.88
CA GLY A 177 10.69 9.22 -25.71
C GLY A 177 11.36 9.52 -24.36
N GLY A 178 11.03 8.76 -23.31
CA GLY A 178 11.70 8.85 -22.02
C GLY A 178 13.02 8.09 -21.92
N TRP A 179 13.36 7.25 -22.91
CA TRP A 179 14.60 6.47 -22.89
C TRP A 179 15.76 7.27 -23.48
N THR A 180 16.61 7.80 -22.59
CA THR A 180 17.75 8.67 -22.94
C THR A 180 19.11 7.97 -22.83
N LEU A 181 19.13 6.75 -22.27
CA LEU A 181 20.33 5.96 -22.02
C LEU A 181 20.78 5.15 -23.24
N GLY A 182 20.11 5.25 -24.39
CA GLY A 182 20.56 4.65 -25.65
C GLY A 182 21.60 5.50 -26.39
N ARG A 183 22.27 4.91 -27.39
CA ARG A 183 23.11 5.65 -28.35
C ARG A 183 22.27 6.44 -29.35
N GLU A 184 21.06 5.98 -29.60
CA GLU A 184 20.03 6.66 -30.40
C GLU A 184 18.80 6.95 -29.52
N ASP A 185 17.92 7.82 -30.01
CA ASP A 185 16.62 8.08 -29.36
C ASP A 185 15.80 6.79 -29.26
N GLY A 186 15.07 6.59 -28.16
CA GLY A 186 14.35 5.32 -27.91
C GLY A 186 13.37 4.91 -29.01
N GLY A 187 12.73 5.86 -29.69
CA GLY A 187 11.88 5.57 -30.85
C GLY A 187 12.61 4.89 -32.02
N LYS A 188 13.90 5.20 -32.23
CA LYS A 188 14.75 4.58 -33.27
C LYS A 188 15.28 3.21 -32.87
N LEU A 189 15.19 2.87 -31.60
CA LEU A 189 15.57 1.58 -31.04
C LEU A 189 14.40 0.59 -31.06
N PHE A 190 13.16 1.10 -31.13
CA PHE A 190 11.94 0.31 -31.03
C PHE A 190 11.89 -0.85 -32.04
N ASN A 191 11.66 -2.05 -31.54
CA ASN A 191 11.42 -3.29 -32.27
C ASN A 191 12.44 -3.59 -33.39
N ARG A 192 13.73 -3.37 -33.12
CA ARG A 192 14.76 -3.33 -34.17
C ARG A 192 15.73 -4.49 -34.13
N PHE A 193 16.12 -4.96 -32.94
CA PHE A 193 17.27 -5.85 -32.79
C PHE A 193 16.85 -7.22 -32.27
N PRO A 194 17.35 -8.33 -32.84
CA PRO A 194 17.07 -9.68 -32.36
C PRO A 194 17.89 -10.00 -31.09
N ILE A 195 17.66 -9.26 -30.01
CA ILE A 195 18.40 -9.35 -28.75
C ILE A 195 18.09 -10.69 -28.07
N LEU A 196 16.80 -11.00 -27.95
CA LEU A 196 16.28 -12.20 -27.34
C LEU A 196 15.24 -12.83 -28.29
N PRO A 197 15.69 -13.65 -29.26
CA PRO A 197 14.79 -14.24 -30.24
C PRO A 197 13.73 -15.16 -29.60
N LEU A 198 12.47 -14.99 -29.98
CA LEU A 198 11.36 -15.84 -29.56
C LEU A 198 10.89 -16.74 -30.70
N THR A 199 10.47 -17.95 -30.36
CA THR A 199 9.70 -18.80 -31.28
C THR A 199 8.25 -18.31 -31.38
N GLU A 200 7.52 -18.74 -32.42
CA GLU A 200 6.10 -18.39 -32.58
C GLU A 200 5.24 -18.79 -31.36
N GLY A 201 5.55 -19.92 -30.72
CA GLY A 201 4.88 -20.34 -29.49
C GLY A 201 5.15 -19.40 -28.32
N GLN A 202 6.39 -18.97 -28.17
CA GLN A 202 6.82 -18.03 -27.13
C GLN A 202 6.24 -16.63 -27.34
N GLU A 203 6.20 -16.13 -28.59
CA GLU A 203 5.53 -14.87 -28.94
C GLU A 203 4.06 -14.87 -28.47
N LYS A 204 3.30 -15.93 -28.78
CA LYS A 204 1.91 -16.09 -28.35
C LYS A 204 1.77 -16.09 -26.84
N GLU A 205 2.66 -16.80 -26.14
CA GLU A 205 2.64 -16.88 -24.69
C GLU A 205 2.95 -15.53 -24.02
N VAL A 206 3.94 -14.78 -24.52
CA VAL A 206 4.24 -13.42 -24.06
C VAL A 206 3.01 -12.52 -24.20
N VAL A 207 2.35 -12.55 -25.37
CA VAL A 207 1.15 -11.75 -25.63
C VAL A 207 0.02 -12.09 -24.65
N GLU A 208 -0.29 -13.37 -24.48
CA GLU A 208 -1.35 -13.81 -23.57
C GLU A 208 -1.10 -13.37 -22.12
N ILE A 209 0.15 -13.45 -21.65
CA ILE A 209 0.52 -13.00 -20.31
C ILE A 209 0.43 -11.48 -20.22
N ALA A 210 1.08 -10.76 -21.14
CA ALA A 210 1.22 -9.31 -21.11
C ALA A 210 -0.12 -8.57 -21.23
N GLN A 211 -1.11 -9.15 -21.90
CA GLN A 211 -2.47 -8.59 -21.96
C GLN A 211 -3.20 -8.58 -20.61
N ASN A 212 -2.77 -9.40 -19.66
CA ASN A 212 -3.44 -9.58 -18.37
C ASN A 212 -2.70 -8.90 -17.20
N ILE A 213 -1.60 -8.20 -17.46
CA ILE A 213 -0.81 -7.52 -16.42
C ILE A 213 -0.95 -6.01 -16.60
N TYR A 214 -1.33 -5.32 -15.53
CA TYR A 214 -1.54 -3.87 -15.48
C TYR A 214 -0.66 -3.23 -14.40
N ARG A 215 -0.63 -1.90 -14.41
CA ARG A 215 0.14 -1.05 -13.49
C ARG A 215 -0.70 0.18 -13.11
N PRO A 216 -0.61 0.66 -11.86
CA PRO A 216 -1.62 1.53 -11.26
C PRO A 216 -1.56 3.00 -11.73
N CYS A 217 -0.71 3.30 -12.72
CA CYS A 217 -0.55 4.65 -13.27
C CYS A 217 -1.40 4.91 -14.53
N CYS A 218 -1.86 3.87 -15.23
CA CYS A 218 -2.60 4.02 -16.50
C CYS A 218 -3.60 2.88 -16.74
N GLY A 219 -4.38 2.97 -17.82
CA GLY A 219 -5.34 1.94 -18.23
C GLY A 219 -4.76 0.84 -19.14
N ASN A 220 -3.47 0.93 -19.48
CA ASN A 220 -2.84 0.07 -20.45
C ASN A 220 -2.28 -1.20 -19.80
N SER A 221 -2.45 -2.35 -20.46
CA SER A 221 -1.78 -3.59 -20.05
C SER A 221 -0.30 -3.56 -20.43
N THR A 222 0.47 -4.55 -20.02
CA THR A 222 1.88 -4.71 -20.40
C THR A 222 2.04 -4.95 -21.91
N TYR A 223 1.02 -5.49 -22.58
CA TYR A 223 0.98 -5.61 -24.05
C TYR A 223 1.02 -4.24 -24.76
N PHE A 224 0.63 -3.17 -24.05
CA PHE A 224 0.91 -1.80 -24.46
C PHE A 224 1.98 -1.19 -23.53
N PRO A 225 3.28 -1.41 -23.83
CA PRO A 225 4.38 -0.98 -22.99
C PRO A 225 4.69 0.52 -23.17
N ASP A 226 3.69 1.38 -23.00
CA ASP A 226 3.78 2.84 -23.23
C ASP A 226 4.70 3.59 -22.25
N CYS A 227 5.02 2.99 -21.10
CA CYS A 227 5.82 3.58 -20.04
C CYS A 227 6.96 2.65 -19.63
N ASN A 228 7.94 3.20 -18.92
CA ASN A 228 9.12 2.47 -18.46
C ASN A 228 8.78 1.18 -17.69
N HIS A 229 7.80 1.22 -16.79
CA HIS A 229 7.36 0.04 -16.02
C HIS A 229 6.68 -1.02 -16.90
N GLY A 230 5.88 -0.59 -17.89
CA GLY A 230 5.26 -1.50 -18.85
C GLY A 230 6.31 -2.18 -19.72
N ALA A 231 7.27 -1.42 -20.24
CA ALA A 231 8.38 -1.95 -21.01
C ALA A 231 9.29 -2.88 -20.19
N ALA A 232 9.65 -2.51 -18.96
CA ALA A 232 10.45 -3.38 -18.08
C ALA A 232 9.71 -4.68 -17.74
N MET A 233 8.40 -4.60 -17.46
CA MET A 233 7.59 -5.80 -17.25
C MET A 233 7.56 -6.69 -18.49
N LEU A 234 7.43 -6.10 -19.69
CA LEU A 234 7.45 -6.86 -20.95
C LEU A 234 8.80 -7.54 -21.16
N GLY A 235 9.92 -6.84 -20.94
CA GLY A 235 11.26 -7.43 -20.99
C GLY A 235 11.44 -8.59 -20.01
N PHE A 236 10.88 -8.49 -18.79
CA PHE A 236 10.87 -9.62 -17.85
C PHE A 236 10.07 -10.82 -18.39
N ILE A 237 8.87 -10.60 -18.93
CA ILE A 237 8.02 -11.67 -19.47
C ILE A 237 8.73 -12.36 -20.63
N GLU A 238 9.37 -11.61 -21.54
CA GLU A 238 10.16 -12.17 -22.63
C GLU A 238 11.29 -13.07 -22.12
N LEU A 239 12.08 -12.61 -21.14
CA LEU A 239 13.13 -13.42 -20.51
C LEU A 239 12.59 -14.70 -19.89
N ALA A 240 11.49 -14.59 -19.15
CA ALA A 240 10.89 -15.70 -18.43
C ALA A 240 10.31 -16.76 -19.36
N VAL A 241 9.62 -16.35 -20.43
CA VAL A 241 9.07 -17.27 -21.43
C VAL A 241 10.19 -17.96 -22.21
N VAL A 242 11.26 -17.23 -22.58
CA VAL A 242 12.40 -17.83 -23.28
C VAL A 242 13.14 -18.84 -22.42
N GLN A 243 13.21 -18.60 -21.10
CA GLN A 243 13.84 -19.51 -20.14
C GLN A 243 12.90 -20.62 -19.64
N GLY A 244 11.66 -20.67 -20.12
CA GLY A 244 10.73 -21.79 -19.88
C GLY A 244 10.03 -21.76 -18.52
N LEU A 245 9.89 -20.58 -17.89
CA LEU A 245 9.09 -20.45 -16.68
C LEU A 245 7.62 -20.73 -16.99
N SER A 246 6.92 -21.38 -16.07
CA SER A 246 5.47 -21.58 -16.23
C SER A 246 4.72 -20.25 -16.10
N ARG A 247 3.55 -20.14 -16.75
CA ARG A 247 2.68 -18.94 -16.66
C ARG A 247 2.36 -18.55 -15.22
N ASP A 248 2.10 -19.54 -14.37
CA ASP A 248 1.79 -19.31 -12.96
C ASP A 248 2.97 -18.71 -12.21
N GLU A 249 4.20 -19.13 -12.53
CA GLU A 249 5.41 -18.53 -11.98
C GLU A 249 5.61 -17.11 -12.51
N ILE A 250 5.41 -16.89 -13.81
CA ILE A 250 5.54 -15.55 -14.41
C ILE A 250 4.58 -14.56 -13.73
N TYR A 251 3.32 -14.92 -13.53
CA TYR A 251 2.38 -14.04 -12.80
C TYR A 251 2.79 -13.80 -11.35
N LYS A 252 3.29 -14.83 -10.63
CA LYS A 252 3.79 -14.66 -9.26
C LYS A 252 4.98 -13.69 -9.20
N LYS A 253 5.94 -13.83 -10.12
CA LYS A 253 7.13 -12.97 -10.19
C LYS A 253 6.79 -11.56 -10.67
N ALA A 254 5.87 -11.41 -11.62
CA ALA A 254 5.34 -10.12 -12.06
C ALA A 254 4.62 -9.38 -10.92
N LEU A 255 3.87 -10.09 -10.07
CA LEU A 255 3.25 -9.53 -8.88
C LEU A 255 4.29 -8.99 -7.91
N LEU A 256 5.38 -9.72 -7.68
CA LEU A 256 6.49 -9.26 -6.82
C LEU A 256 7.19 -8.03 -7.40
N LEU A 257 7.52 -8.02 -8.70
CA LEU A 257 8.11 -6.87 -9.37
C LEU A 257 7.23 -5.63 -9.28
N ASN A 258 5.94 -5.75 -9.64
CA ASN A 258 5.01 -4.64 -9.52
C ASN A 258 4.83 -4.18 -8.06
N SER A 259 4.86 -5.10 -7.09
CA SER A 259 4.81 -4.73 -5.68
C SER A 259 6.02 -3.89 -5.28
N GLN A 260 7.23 -4.22 -5.74
CA GLN A 260 8.42 -3.42 -5.48
C GLN A 260 8.43 -2.08 -6.24
N TRP A 261 7.90 -2.04 -7.46
CA TRP A 261 7.82 -0.81 -8.24
C TRP A 261 6.74 0.15 -7.70
N PHE A 262 5.64 -0.39 -7.19
CA PHE A 262 4.48 0.36 -6.69
C PHE A 262 4.09 -0.06 -5.25
N PRO A 263 4.97 0.10 -4.25
CA PRO A 263 4.78 -0.47 -2.92
C PRO A 263 3.52 0.03 -2.22
N GLN A 264 3.25 1.34 -2.30
CA GLN A 264 2.02 1.91 -1.74
C GLN A 264 0.76 1.23 -2.31
N THR A 265 0.71 1.08 -3.64
CA THR A 265 -0.44 0.46 -4.32
C THR A 265 -0.63 -0.98 -3.88
N TYR A 266 0.41 -1.81 -3.90
CA TYR A 266 0.23 -3.23 -3.63
C TYR A 266 -0.05 -3.53 -2.15
N VAL A 267 0.43 -2.70 -1.23
CA VAL A 267 0.03 -2.78 0.18
C VAL A 267 -1.43 -2.37 0.36
N GLU A 268 -1.89 -1.32 -0.33
CA GLU A 268 -3.32 -0.96 -0.36
C GLU A 268 -4.19 -2.10 -0.89
N LEU A 269 -3.80 -2.70 -2.03
CA LEU A 269 -4.51 -3.86 -2.58
C LEU A 269 -4.58 -5.00 -1.55
N ALA A 270 -3.47 -5.31 -0.87
CA ALA A 270 -3.45 -6.37 0.12
C ALA A 270 -4.35 -6.07 1.35
N VAL A 271 -4.40 -4.81 1.81
CA VAL A 271 -5.36 -4.38 2.84
C VAL A 271 -6.80 -4.53 2.35
N TYR A 272 -7.08 -4.15 1.10
CA TYR A 272 -8.39 -4.31 0.48
C TYR A 272 -8.82 -5.78 0.40
N PHE A 273 -7.96 -6.68 -0.08
CA PHE A 273 -8.25 -8.12 -0.13
C PHE A 273 -8.50 -8.69 1.27
N LYS A 274 -7.69 -8.31 2.26
CA LYS A 274 -7.88 -8.78 3.64
C LYS A 274 -9.19 -8.29 4.25
N THR A 275 -9.52 -7.01 4.07
CA THR A 275 -10.65 -6.37 4.78
C THR A 275 -11.98 -6.46 4.04
N GLN A 276 -11.98 -6.36 2.72
CA GLN A 276 -13.19 -6.34 1.89
C GLN A 276 -13.51 -7.70 1.25
N LYS A 277 -12.49 -8.56 1.04
CA LYS A 277 -12.66 -9.89 0.43
C LYS A 277 -12.41 -11.04 1.41
N ASN A 278 -11.96 -10.75 2.64
CA ASN A 278 -11.57 -11.75 3.63
C ASN A 278 -10.56 -12.77 3.07
N GLN A 279 -9.59 -12.29 2.29
CA GLN A 279 -8.60 -13.11 1.61
C GLN A 279 -7.18 -12.64 1.98
N GLU A 280 -6.39 -13.56 2.53
CA GLU A 280 -4.98 -13.32 2.84
C GLU A 280 -4.15 -13.13 1.57
N TRP A 281 -3.17 -12.22 1.60
CA TRP A 281 -2.37 -11.84 0.43
C TRP A 281 -1.71 -13.03 -0.29
N ASN A 282 -1.15 -13.95 0.48
CA ASN A 282 -0.50 -15.16 -0.06
C ASN A 282 -1.46 -16.18 -0.69
N ARG A 283 -2.78 -15.95 -0.59
CA ARG A 283 -3.83 -16.75 -1.22
C ARG A 283 -4.52 -16.01 -2.36
N VAL A 284 -4.14 -14.77 -2.65
CA VAL A 284 -4.71 -14.03 -3.78
C VAL A 284 -4.11 -14.53 -5.08
N ASN A 285 -4.95 -14.73 -6.09
CA ASN A 285 -4.49 -15.18 -7.40
C ASN A 285 -3.68 -14.04 -8.07
N PRO A 286 -2.39 -14.24 -8.40
CA PRO A 286 -1.57 -13.16 -8.98
C PRO A 286 -2.13 -12.59 -10.28
N LYS A 287 -2.70 -13.44 -11.16
CA LYS A 287 -3.33 -12.98 -12.40
C LYS A 287 -4.55 -12.10 -12.13
N GLU A 288 -5.31 -12.39 -11.07
CA GLU A 288 -6.45 -11.56 -10.66
C GLU A 288 -5.98 -10.17 -10.24
N VAL A 289 -5.05 -10.09 -9.28
CA VAL A 289 -4.56 -8.81 -8.74
C VAL A 289 -3.89 -7.97 -9.81
N LEU A 290 -3.08 -8.59 -10.67
CA LEU A 290 -2.41 -7.89 -11.77
C LEU A 290 -3.38 -7.40 -12.85
N GLY A 291 -4.62 -7.89 -12.84
CA GLY A 291 -5.64 -7.54 -13.82
C GLY A 291 -6.17 -6.11 -13.69
N SER A 292 -6.85 -5.67 -14.75
CA SER A 292 -7.42 -4.32 -14.85
C SER A 292 -8.28 -3.88 -13.65
N PRO A 293 -9.16 -4.72 -13.06
CA PRO A 293 -10.02 -4.29 -11.96
C PRO A 293 -9.27 -3.81 -10.70
N TYR A 294 -8.02 -4.23 -10.53
CA TYR A 294 -7.24 -3.95 -9.33
C TYR A 294 -5.99 -3.12 -9.64
N SER A 295 -5.23 -3.50 -10.67
CA SER A 295 -3.94 -2.89 -10.97
C SER A 295 -3.96 -1.86 -12.10
N SER A 296 -5.08 -1.60 -12.79
CA SER A 296 -5.15 -0.44 -13.68
C SER A 296 -5.30 0.86 -12.88
N GLY A 297 -5.01 2.01 -13.49
CA GLY A 297 -5.20 3.31 -12.86
C GLY A 297 -6.62 3.52 -12.32
N ALA A 298 -7.64 3.17 -13.11
CA ALA A 298 -9.04 3.29 -12.67
C ALA A 298 -9.42 2.26 -11.59
N GLY A 299 -8.96 1.01 -11.75
CA GLY A 299 -9.20 -0.06 -10.77
C GLY A 299 -8.60 0.26 -9.41
N TYR A 300 -7.33 0.68 -9.41
CA TYR A 300 -6.63 1.09 -8.20
C TYR A 300 -7.28 2.31 -7.55
N GLN A 301 -7.65 3.35 -8.32
CA GLN A 301 -8.31 4.54 -7.77
C GLN A 301 -9.61 4.20 -7.03
N ALA A 302 -10.42 3.25 -7.53
CA ALA A 302 -11.63 2.81 -6.86
C ALA A 302 -11.34 2.14 -5.50
N ILE A 303 -10.25 1.36 -5.42
CA ILE A 303 -9.81 0.68 -4.20
C ILE A 303 -9.26 1.69 -3.19
N ASN A 304 -8.37 2.59 -3.63
CA ASN A 304 -7.83 3.67 -2.82
C ASN A 304 -8.95 4.51 -2.18
N LYS A 305 -9.98 4.86 -2.96
CA LYS A 305 -11.16 5.56 -2.47
C LYS A 305 -11.88 4.76 -1.37
N THR A 306 -12.12 3.47 -1.59
CA THR A 306 -12.77 2.58 -0.62
C THR A 306 -12.00 2.53 0.71
N LEU A 307 -10.68 2.41 0.65
CA LEU A 307 -9.82 2.37 1.84
C LEU A 307 -9.77 3.73 2.56
N THR A 308 -9.78 4.82 1.80
CA THR A 308 -9.83 6.18 2.36
C THR A 308 -11.13 6.40 3.13
N GLU A 309 -12.28 6.04 2.54
CA GLU A 309 -13.59 6.15 3.20
C GLU A 309 -13.71 5.26 4.44
N SER A 310 -13.00 4.13 4.45
CA SER A 310 -12.97 3.18 5.57
C SER A 310 -11.92 3.54 6.64
N GLY A 311 -11.11 4.58 6.44
CA GLY A 311 -10.02 4.94 7.37
C GLY A 311 -8.89 3.91 7.45
N LEU A 312 -8.71 3.09 6.41
CA LEU A 312 -7.77 1.96 6.37
C LEU A 312 -6.59 2.19 5.42
N LEU A 313 -6.34 3.44 5.03
CA LEU A 313 -5.29 3.76 4.07
C LEU A 313 -3.90 3.59 4.73
N PRO A 314 -3.07 2.63 4.27
CA PRO A 314 -1.73 2.45 4.80
C PRO A 314 -0.80 3.59 4.36
N LYS A 315 0.25 3.84 5.15
CA LYS A 315 1.38 4.67 4.74
C LYS A 315 2.58 3.77 4.50
N VAL A 316 3.09 3.76 3.29
CA VAL A 316 4.22 2.92 2.89
C VAL A 316 5.32 3.80 2.32
N GLU A 317 6.55 3.56 2.77
CA GLU A 317 7.72 4.25 2.25
C GLU A 317 8.31 3.50 1.06
N GLY A 318 8.73 4.25 0.04
CA GLY A 318 9.45 3.73 -1.13
C GLY A 318 8.67 3.76 -2.43
N GLY A 319 9.26 3.16 -3.46
CA GLY A 319 8.75 3.15 -4.84
C GLY A 319 9.79 3.67 -5.81
N GLY A 320 9.86 3.06 -6.98
CA GLY A 320 10.76 3.49 -8.06
C GLY A 320 10.21 4.72 -8.76
N GLY A 321 11.04 5.74 -8.97
CA GLY A 321 10.68 6.85 -9.85
C GLY A 321 10.52 6.39 -11.31
N CYS A 322 9.72 7.11 -12.09
CA CYS A 322 9.47 6.79 -13.50
C CYS A 322 10.60 7.24 -14.47
N GLY A 323 11.70 7.79 -13.97
CA GLY A 323 12.72 8.46 -14.77
C GLY A 323 14.10 7.82 -14.72
N VAL A 324 14.83 8.01 -15.80
CA VAL A 324 16.28 7.85 -15.95
C VAL A 324 16.93 9.20 -16.18
#